data_AF-A0A061SLI9-F1
#
_entry.id   AF-A0A061SLI9-F1
#
_cell.length_a   1.000
_cell.length_b   1.000
_cell.length_c   1.000
_cell.angle_alpha   90.00
_cell.angle_beta   90.00
_cell.angle_gamma   90.00
#
_symmetry.space_group_name_H-M   'P 1'
#
loop_
_entity.id
_entity.type
_entity.pdbx_description
1 polymer ?
#
loop_
_entity_poly.entity_id
_entity_poly.type
_entity_poly.pdbx_seq_one_letter_code
_entity_poly.pdbx_strand_id
1 'polypeptide(L)' 'METLAEGVETVGEHVLLAQLGCDHVQGFGIARPMPFEQTMDWITRHTAKLEDVPRIMDGKGK' A
#
# COMPACT_ATOMS: atom_id res chain seq x y z
N MET A 1 -13.28 6.02 13.79
CA MET A 1 -13.80 6.16 12.42
C MET A 1 -12.61 5.87 11.52
N GLU A 2 -12.71 4.89 10.63
CA GLU A 2 -11.67 4.61 9.64
C GLU A 2 -11.85 5.54 8.43
N THR A 3 -10.75 6.02 7.87
CA THR A 3 -10.73 6.92 6.71
C THR A 3 -9.99 6.26 5.55
N LEU A 4 -10.59 6.31 4.36
CA LEU A 4 -9.99 5.87 3.10
C LEU A 4 -9.69 7.10 2.25
N ALA A 5 -8.43 7.26 1.84
CA ALA A 5 -8.03 8.25 0.86
C ALA A 5 -7.99 7.62 -0.54
N GLU A 6 -8.83 8.12 -1.44
CA GLU A 6 -8.89 7.69 -2.84
C GLU A 6 -8.11 8.63 -3.76
N GLY A 7 -7.61 8.10 -4.89
CA GLY A 7 -6.87 8.87 -5.89
C GLY A 7 -5.37 9.01 -5.62
N VAL A 8 -4.78 8.13 -4.81
CA VAL A 8 -3.32 8.15 -4.53
C VAL A 8 -2.53 7.62 -5.72
N GLU A 9 -1.74 8.48 -6.37
CA GLU A 9 -1.00 8.14 -7.60
C GLU A 9 0.49 7.93 -7.35
N THR A 10 1.03 8.48 -6.26
CA THR A 10 2.46 8.50 -5.97
C THR A 10 2.78 7.99 -4.57
N VAL A 11 4.04 7.54 -4.39
CA VAL A 11 4.56 7.17 -3.06
C VAL A 11 4.56 8.38 -2.11
N GLY A 12 4.82 9.59 -2.61
CA GLY A 12 4.83 10.81 -1.80
C GLY A 12 3.46 11.13 -1.18
N GLU A 13 2.39 10.97 -1.96
CA GLU A 13 1.02 11.14 -1.47
C GLU A 13 0.66 10.09 -0.40
N HIS A 14 1.03 8.83 -0.61
CA HIS A 14 0.83 7.77 0.38
C HIS A 14 1.55 8.09 1.70
N VAL A 15 2.82 8.51 1.63
CA VAL A 15 3.60 8.90 2.83
C VAL A 15 2.95 10.07 3.56
N LEU A 16 2.50 11.10 2.83
CA LEU A 16 1.82 12.25 3.43
C LEU A 16 0.51 11.83 4.12
N LEU A 17 -0.31 11.01 3.48
CA LEU A 17 -1.56 10.53 4.05
C LEU A 17 -1.35 9.67 5.30
N ALA A 18 -0.33 8.81 5.30
CA ALA A 18 0.06 8.05 6.48
C ALA A 18 0.49 8.97 7.64
N GLN A 19 1.24 10.05 7.37
CA GLN A 19 1.62 11.04 8.37
C GLN A 19 0.43 11.82 8.94
N LEU A 20 -0.64 11.97 8.15
CA LEU A 20 -1.90 12.59 8.57
C LEU A 20 -2.82 11.61 9.31
N GLY A 21 -2.40 10.36 9.51
CA GLY A 21 -3.16 9.32 10.21
C GLY A 21 -4.22 8.61 9.35
N CYS A 22 -4.06 8.65 8.02
CA CYS A 22 -4.87 7.87 7.10
C CYS A 22 -4.15 6.59 6.71
N ASP A 23 -4.59 5.48 7.30
CA ASP A 23 -3.95 4.17 7.13
C ASP A 23 -4.48 3.37 5.93
N HIS A 24 -5.55 3.85 5.27
CA HIS A 24 -6.16 3.19 4.11
C HIS A 24 -6.09 4.10 2.88
N VAL A 25 -5.54 3.56 1.78
CA VAL A 25 -5.39 4.28 0.52
C VAL A 25 -5.82 3.45 -0.68
N GLN A 26 -6.35 4.12 -1.70
CA GLN A 26 -6.63 3.54 -3.01
C GLN A 26 -6.17 4.50 -4.11
N GLY A 27 -5.53 3.98 -5.14
CA GLY A 27 -5.22 4.73 -6.35
C GLY A 27 -4.16 4.04 -7.21
N PHE A 28 -3.75 4.70 -8.29
CA PHE A 28 -2.82 4.12 -9.26
C PHE A 28 -1.42 3.88 -8.72
N GLY A 29 -1.05 4.54 -7.62
CA GLY A 29 0.18 4.25 -6.88
C GLY A 29 0.20 2.85 -6.25
N ILE A 30 -0.97 2.23 -6.07
CA ILE A 30 -1.14 0.86 -5.58
C ILE A 30 -1.38 -0.10 -6.74
N ALA A 31 -2.42 0.17 -7.54
CA ALA A 31 -2.77 -0.62 -8.72
C ALA A 31 -3.68 0.17 -9.65
N ARG A 32 -3.60 -0.13 -10.96
CA ARG A 32 -4.64 0.30 -11.90
C ARG A 32 -5.85 -0.64 -11.81
N PRO A 33 -7.06 -0.16 -12.15
CA PRO A 33 -8.23 -1.01 -12.31
C PRO A 33 -7.94 -2.18 -13.24
N MET A 34 -8.42 -3.37 -12.86
CA MET A 34 -8.19 -4.61 -13.58
C MET A 34 -9.46 -5.45 -13.62
N PRO A 35 -9.64 -6.32 -14.62
CA PRO A 35 -10.67 -7.36 -14.59
C PRO A 35 -10.54 -8.25 -13.36
N PHE A 36 -11.67 -8.79 -12.90
CA PHE A 36 -11.74 -9.59 -11.68
C PHE A 36 -10.82 -10.82 -11.73
N GLU A 37 -10.70 -11.45 -12.88
CA GLU A 37 -9.87 -12.65 -13.09
C GLU A 37 -8.39 -12.36 -12.84
N GLN A 38 -7.96 -11.10 -12.96
CA GLN A 38 -6.57 -10.68 -12.74
C GLN A 38 -6.30 -10.30 -11.27
N THR A 39 -7.34 -10.12 -10.46
CA THR A 39 -7.21 -9.63 -9.08
C THR A 39 -6.41 -10.58 -8.20
N MET A 40 -6.67 -11.89 -8.26
CA MET A 40 -5.97 -12.88 -7.44
C MET A 40 -4.48 -12.96 -7.77
N ASP A 41 -4.15 -12.94 -9.06
CA ASP A 41 -2.76 -12.93 -9.53
C ASP A 41 -2.06 -11.63 -9.14
N TRP A 42 -2.76 -10.49 -9.17
CA TRP A 42 -2.22 -9.23 -8.69
C TRP A 42 -1.96 -9.26 -7.19
N ILE A 43 -2.91 -9.72 -6.37
CA ILE A 43 -2.77 -9.83 -4.90
C ILE A 43 -1.54 -10.67 -4.58
N THR A 44 -1.43 -11.87 -5.16
CA THR A 44 -0.31 -12.79 -4.90
C THR A 44 1.04 -12.15 -5.20
N ARG A 45 1.17 -11.49 -6.37
CA ARG A 45 2.40 -10.80 -6.76
C ARG A 45 2.67 -9.56 -5.90
N HIS A 46 1.63 -8.85 -5.48
CA HIS A 46 1.77 -7.66 -4.65
C HIS A 46 2.24 -8.02 -3.24
N THR A 47 1.63 -9.04 -2.63
CA THR A 47 2.04 -9.54 -1.31
C THR A 47 3.48 -10.05 -1.31
N ALA A 48 3.89 -10.84 -2.32
CA ALA A 48 5.28 -11.31 -2.43
C ALA A 48 6.30 -10.16 -2.48
N LYS A 49 5.99 -9.08 -3.21
CA LYS A 49 6.84 -7.88 -3.24
C LYS A 49 7.00 -7.20 -1.89
N LEU A 50 5.97 -7.23 -1.03
CA LEU A 50 6.02 -6.64 0.31
C LEU A 50 6.85 -7.48 1.28
N GLU A 51 6.86 -8.81 1.12
CA GLU A 51 7.71 -9.71 1.90
C GLU A 51 9.20 -9.50 1.61
N ASP A 52 9.53 -9.15 0.36
CA ASP A 52 10.89 -8.87 -0.09
C ASP A 52 11.42 -7.48 0.32
N VAL A 53 10.58 -6.61 0.90
CA VAL A 53 11.03 -5.28 1.34
C VAL A 53 11.97 -5.43 2.54
N PRO A 54 13.23 -4.96 2.45
CA PRO A 54 14.16 -5.03 3.57
C PRO A 54 13.58 -4.34 4.80
N ARG A 55 13.43 -5.07 5.90
CA ARG A 55 13.04 -4.48 7.18
C ARG A 55 14.21 -3.71 7.75
N ILE A 56 14.19 -2.40 7.56
CA ILE A 56 15.22 -1.48 8.07
C ILE A 56 15.07 -1.27 9.60
N MET A 57 13.94 -1.67 10.20
CA MET A 57 13.64 -1.42 11.62
C MET A 57 13.26 -2.68 12.41
N ASP A 58 14.15 -3.67 12.46
CA ASP A 58 14.07 -4.76 13.47
C ASP A 58 14.87 -4.40 14.74
N GLY A 59 14.75 -3.15 15.20
CA GLY A 59 15.61 -2.58 16.23
C GLY A 59 14.90 -1.65 17.21
N LYS A 60 13.92 -2.14 17.95
CA LYS A 60 13.55 -1.60 19.27
C LYS A 60 12.86 -2.66 20.14
N GLY A 61 13.65 -3.62 20.60
CA GLY A 61 13.32 -4.43 21.76
C GLY A 61 14.01 -3.83 22.99
N LYS A 62 13.20 -3.24 23.88
CA LYS A 62 13.50 -2.78 25.26
C LYS A 62 14.73 -1.91 25.50
#